data_AF-A0A9D8LSG2-F1
#
_entry.id   AF-A0A9D8LSG2-F1
#
_cell.length_a   1.000
_cell.length_b   1.000
_cell.length_c   1.000
_cell.angle_alpha   90.00
_cell.angle_beta   90.00
_cell.angle_gamma   90.00
#
_symmetry.space_group_name_H-M   'P 1'
#
loop_
_entity.id
_entity.type
_entity.pdbx_description
1 polymer ?
#
loop_
_entity_poly.entity_id
_entity_poly.type
_entity_poly.pdbx_seq_one_letter_code
_entity_poly.pdbx_strand_id
1 'polypeptide(L)' 'MISYLQAAHELDQRWSFSLQFLPPAPALRSNSECAEARGIARTEVDLFMRYAREIAADNELHFNLLVDFYDLMLVHGLS' A
#
# COMPACT_ATOMS: atom_id res chain seq x y z
N MET A 1 15.04 14.28 -3.42
CA MET A 1 13.89 14.63 -4.27
C MET A 1 13.89 13.73 -5.50
N ILE A 2 12.92 12.83 -5.57
CA ILE A 2 12.75 11.85 -6.65
C ILE A 2 11.49 12.18 -7.46
N SER A 3 11.33 11.58 -8.64
CA SER A 3 10.10 11.72 -9.44
C SER A 3 8.92 10.92 -8.87
N TYR A 4 7.68 11.24 -9.27
CA TYR A 4 6.49 10.47 -8.89
C TYR A 4 6.58 8.99 -9.28
N LEU A 5 7.21 8.69 -10.43
CA LEU A 5 7.44 7.32 -10.88
C LEU A 5 8.40 6.56 -9.94
N GLN A 6 9.49 7.21 -9.55
CA GLN A 6 10.44 6.61 -8.60
C GLN A 6 9.80 6.42 -7.22
N ALA A 7 9.03 7.41 -6.75
CA ALA A 7 8.30 7.33 -5.49
C ALA A 7 7.25 6.22 -5.49
N ALA A 8 6.54 6.02 -6.61
CA ALA A 8 5.56 4.95 -6.76
C ALA A 8 6.21 3.55 -6.75
N HIS A 9 7.36 3.37 -7.41
CA HIS A 9 8.10 2.11 -7.31
C HIS A 9 8.68 1.86 -5.92
N GLU A 10 9.17 2.89 -5.24
CA GLU A 10 9.64 2.74 -3.84
C GLU A 10 8.47 2.35 -2.92
N LEU A 11 7.31 2.98 -3.10
CA LEU A 11 6.07 2.64 -2.39
C LEU A 11 5.68 1.18 -2.63
N ASP A 12 5.69 0.73 -3.89
CA ASP A 12 5.39 -0.65 -4.27
C ASP A 12 6.30 -1.64 -3.55
N GLN A 13 7.62 -1.41 -3.61
CA GLN A 13 8.61 -2.29 -3.01
C GLN A 13 8.46 -2.38 -1.49
N ARG A 14 8.31 -1.24 -0.81
CA ARG A 14 8.17 -1.20 0.65
C ARG A 14 6.87 -1.84 1.10
N TRP A 15 5.78 -1.59 0.39
CA TRP A 15 4.48 -2.16 0.70
C TRP A 15 4.48 -3.68 0.46
N SER A 16 4.84 -4.14 -0.74
CA SER A 16 4.91 -5.55 -1.11
C SER A 16 5.83 -6.36 -0.20
N PHE A 17 7.00 -5.82 0.16
CA PHE A 17 7.90 -6.46 1.12
C PHE A 17 7.27 -6.58 2.51
N SER A 18 6.43 -5.63 2.92
CA SER A 18 5.79 -5.66 4.24
C SER A 18 4.61 -6.62 4.30
N LEU A 19 3.89 -6.79 3.17
CA LEU A 19 2.77 -7.73 3.06
C LEU A 19 3.18 -9.18 3.34
N GLN A 20 4.43 -9.57 3.05
CA GLN A 20 4.92 -10.93 3.30
C GLN A 20 4.96 -11.31 4.79
N PHE A 21 4.91 -10.33 5.70
CA PHE A 21 4.90 -10.54 7.15
C PHE A 21 3.49 -10.55 7.74
N LEU A 22 2.47 -10.23 6.94
CA LEU A 22 1.08 -10.32 7.38
C LEU A 22 0.61 -11.78 7.32
N PRO A 23 -0.26 -12.19 8.26
CA PRO A 23 -0.87 -13.51 8.18
C PRO A 23 -1.72 -13.61 6.90
N PRO A 24 -1.79 -14.78 6.27
CA PRO A 24 -2.62 -14.97 5.08
C PRO A 24 -4.09 -14.71 5.40
N ALA A 25 -4.81 -14.09 4.47
CA ALA A 25 -6.23 -13.83 4.63
C ALA A 25 -7.01 -15.16 4.82
N PRO A 26 -7.89 -15.26 5.83
CA PRO A 26 -8.64 -16.47 6.10
C PRO A 26 -9.74 -16.70 5.05
N ALA A 27 -10.22 -17.94 4.94
CA ALA A 27 -11.18 -18.39 3.91
C ALA A 27 -12.64 -17.89 4.10
N LEU A 28 -12.89 -16.95 5.02
CA LEU A 28 -14.18 -16.28 5.25
C LEU A 28 -15.37 -17.23 5.50
N ARG A 29 -15.19 -18.32 6.25
CA ARG A 29 -16.25 -19.33 6.51
C ARG A 29 -17.09 -19.01 7.75
N SER A 30 -16.63 -18.08 8.57
CA SER A 30 -17.24 -17.70 9.85
C SER A 30 -17.13 -16.20 10.11
N ASN A 31 -17.99 -15.70 10.99
CA ASN A 31 -17.96 -14.28 11.39
C ASN A 31 -16.64 -13.87 12.07
N SER A 32 -16.00 -14.79 12.80
CA SER A 32 -14.67 -14.59 13.39
C SER A 32 -13.60 -14.44 12.32
N GLU A 33 -13.60 -15.29 11.30
CA GLU A 33 -12.66 -15.18 10.17
C GLU A 33 -12.93 -13.90 9.35
N CYS A 34 -14.18 -13.48 9.20
CA CYS A 34 -14.52 -12.20 8.58
C CYS A 34 -14.03 -10.99 9.40
N ALA A 35 -13.96 -11.09 10.72
CA ALA A 35 -13.40 -10.04 11.56
C ALA A 35 -11.87 -10.00 11.44
N GLU A 36 -11.23 -11.17 11.42
CA GLU A 36 -9.78 -11.32 11.23
C GLU A 36 -9.34 -10.80 9.84
N ALA A 37 -10.02 -11.21 8.77
CA ALA A 37 -9.74 -10.72 7.42
C ALA A 37 -9.87 -9.19 7.31
N ARG A 38 -10.86 -8.60 8.00
CA ARG A 38 -10.99 -7.13 8.07
C ARG A 38 -9.83 -6.48 8.82
N GLY A 39 -9.35 -7.12 9.89
CA GLY A 39 -8.16 -6.65 10.62
C GLY A 39 -6.91 -6.66 9.74
N ILE A 40 -6.72 -7.73 8.96
CA ILE A 40 -5.61 -7.86 8.02
C ILE A 40 -5.72 -6.79 6.92
N ALA A 41 -6.84 -6.71 6.21
CA ALA A 41 -7.05 -5.72 5.14
C ALA A 41 -6.88 -4.28 5.64
N ARG A 42 -7.32 -3.98 6.87
CA ARG A 42 -7.09 -2.66 7.48
C ARG A 42 -5.59 -2.40 7.70
N THR A 43 -4.86 -3.40 8.18
CA THR A 43 -3.41 -3.29 8.39
C THR A 43 -2.67 -3.07 7.07
N GLU A 44 -3.08 -3.76 6.00
CA GLU A 44 -2.52 -3.56 4.66
C GLU A 44 -2.68 -2.13 4.16
N VAL A 45 -3.88 -1.56 4.30
CA VAL A 45 -4.18 -0.17 3.92
C VAL A 45 -3.43 0.83 4.82
N ASP A 46 -3.39 0.59 6.13
CA ASP A 46 -2.69 1.45 7.07
C ASP A 46 -1.18 1.50 6.77
N LEU A 47 -0.57 0.36 6.41
CA LEU A 47 0.84 0.29 5.98
C LEU A 47 1.08 1.05 4.68
N PHE A 48 0.24 0.83 3.66
CA PHE A 48 0.33 1.56 2.40
C PHE A 48 0.29 3.08 2.62
N MET A 49 -0.72 3.55 3.36
CA MET A 49 -0.93 4.97 3.63
C MET A 49 0.20 5.58 4.46
N ARG A 50 0.83 4.78 5.32
CA ARG A 50 2.00 5.20 6.09
C ARG A 50 3.21 5.40 5.17
N TYR A 51 3.54 4.43 4.33
CA TYR A 51 4.68 4.55 3.42
C TYR A 51 4.50 5.65 2.39
N ALA A 52 3.31 5.78 1.80
CA ALA A 52 3.02 6.86 0.88
C ALA A 52 3.18 8.25 1.53
N ARG A 53 2.80 8.40 2.80
CA ARG A 53 3.03 9.64 3.57
C ARG A 53 4.51 9.90 3.86
N GLU A 54 5.24 8.89 4.31
CA GLU A 54 6.67 9.00 4.59
C GLU A 54 7.45 9.39 3.32
N ILE A 55 7.26 8.66 2.21
CA ILE A 55 7.92 8.92 0.93
C ILE A 55 7.58 10.32 0.39
N ALA A 56 6.30 10.73 0.48
CA ALA A 56 5.88 12.04 0.04
C ALA A 56 6.50 13.17 0.87
N ALA A 57 6.57 13.01 2.20
CA ALA A 57 7.18 13.98 3.09
C ALA A 57 8.70 14.10 2.85
N ASP A 58 9.40 12.96 2.74
CA ASP A 58 10.85 12.91 2.55
C ASP A 58 11.31 13.49 1.18
N ASN A 59 10.40 13.55 0.21
CA ASN A 59 10.69 14.00 -1.15
C ASN A 59 9.92 15.25 -1.58
N GLU A 60 9.24 15.94 -0.65
CA GLU A 60 8.45 17.15 -0.93
C GLU A 60 7.38 16.94 -2.04
N LEU A 61 6.79 15.74 -2.10
CA LEU A 61 5.74 15.40 -3.07
C LEU A 61 4.34 15.60 -2.46
N HIS A 62 3.35 15.81 -3.33
CA HIS A 62 1.96 15.81 -2.91
C HIS A 62 1.48 14.37 -2.70
N PHE A 63 1.20 14.03 -1.44
CA PHE A 63 0.71 12.71 -1.03
C PHE A 63 -0.47 12.20 -1.88
N ASN A 64 -1.53 13.01 -2.05
CA ASN A 64 -2.69 12.60 -2.82
C ASN A 64 -2.32 12.28 -4.28
N LEU A 65 -1.47 13.11 -4.90
CA LEU A 65 -1.04 12.89 -6.28
C LEU A 65 -0.17 11.63 -6.40
N LEU A 66 0.66 11.32 -5.39
CA LEU A 66 1.43 10.07 -5.36
C LEU A 66 0.50 8.85 -5.30
N VAL A 67 -0.53 8.89 -4.46
CA VAL A 67 -1.52 7.80 -4.36
C VAL A 67 -2.30 7.64 -5.66
N ASP A 68 -2.81 8.74 -6.23
CA ASP A 68 -3.55 8.71 -7.51
C ASP A 68 -2.67 8.20 -8.66
N PHE A 69 -1.40 8.58 -8.69
CA PHE A 69 -0.44 8.11 -9.68
C PHE A 69 -0.11 6.63 -9.52
N TYR A 70 0.02 6.15 -8.29
CA TYR A 70 0.22 4.72 -8.02
C TYR A 70 -0.99 3.89 -8.44
N ASP A 71 -2.22 4.36 -8.17
CA ASP A 71 -3.45 3.70 -8.63
C ASP A 71 -3.51 3.63 -10.16
N LEU A 72 -3.14 4.71 -10.85
CA LEU A 72 -3.00 4.73 -12.31
C LEU A 72 -1.99 3.67 -12.79
N MET A 73 -0.83 3.54 -12.14
CA MET A 73 0.17 2.53 -12.48
C MET A 73 -0.37 1.10 -12.34
N LEU A 74 -1.11 0.82 -11.27
CA LEU A 74 -1.73 -0.50 -11.05
C LEU A 74 -2.73 -0.84 -12.15
N VAL A 75 -3.61 0.11 -12.51
CA VAL A 75 -4.61 -0.06 -13.57
C VAL A 75 -3.95 -0.35 -14.92
N HIS A 76 -2.79 0.24 -15.19
CA HIS A 76 -2.05 0.06 -16.43
C HIS A 76 -0.99 -1.06 -16.40
N GLY A 77 -0.84 -1.77 -15.27
CA GLY A 77 0.15 -2.85 -15.14
C GLY A 77 1.61 -2.37 -15.21
N LEU A 78 1.87 -1.16 -14.70
CA LEU A 78 3.18 -0.50 -14.71
C LEU A 78 3.90 -0.60 -13.36
N SER A 79 3.28 -1.21 -12.35
CA SER A 79 3.85 -1.50 -11.03
C SER A 79 4.94 -2.57 -11.10
#